data_AF-A0A2V8IVU6-F1
#
_entry.id   AF-A0A2V8IVU6-F1
#
_cell.length_a   1.000
_cell.length_b   1.000
_cell.length_c   1.000
_cell.angle_alpha   90.00
_cell.angle_beta   90.00
_cell.angle_gamma   90.00
#
_symmetry.space_group_name_H-M   'P 1'
#
loop_
_entity.id
_entity.type
_entity.pdbx_description
1 polymer ?
#
loop_
_entity_poly.entity_id
_entity_poly.type
_entity_poly.pdbx_seq_one_letter_code
_entity_poly.pdbx_strand_id
1 'polypeptide(L)' 'MVHRAVKGDTIVVKVNEKQVVEWTQTADWNGGREGPGRKITGPGTIALQAHDPKSTVFYKNIRIKPLD' A
#
# COMPACT_ATOMS: atom_id res chain seq x y z
N MET A 1 1.40 -13.87 5.41
CA MET A 1 1.52 -12.59 6.15
C MET A 1 1.87 -11.50 5.16
N VAL A 2 1.16 -10.37 5.21
CA VAL A 2 1.48 -9.21 4.36
C VAL A 2 1.99 -8.10 5.26
N HIS A 3 3.12 -7.52 4.88
CA HIS A 3 3.65 -6.31 5.51
C HIS A 3 3.76 -5.24 4.43
N ARG A 4 3.26 -4.03 4.74
CA ARG A 4 3.48 -2.84 3.92
C ARG A 4 4.15 -1.78 4.77
N ALA A 5 5.21 -1.19 4.23
CA ALA A 5 5.89 -0.05 4.82
C ALA A 5 5.86 1.12 3.83
N VAL A 6 5.59 2.32 4.34
CA VAL A 6 5.61 3.57 3.58
C VAL A 6 6.56 4.51 4.30
N LYS A 7 7.61 4.96 3.62
CA LYS A 7 8.59 5.91 4.17
C LYS A 7 8.86 6.98 3.13
N GLY A 8 8.46 8.22 3.44
CA GLY A 8 8.43 9.29 2.45
C GLY A 8 7.64 8.86 1.21
N ASP A 9 8.31 8.86 0.06
CA ASP A 9 7.73 8.53 -1.23
C ASP A 9 7.94 7.07 -1.67
N THR A 10 8.55 6.24 -0.80
CA THR A 10 8.83 4.83 -1.09
C THR A 10 7.85 3.89 -0.37
N ILE A 11 7.32 2.93 -1.13
CA ILE A 11 6.44 1.85 -0.65
C ILE A 11 7.15 0.51 -0.85
N VAL A 12 7.19 -0.30 0.20
CA VAL A 12 7.66 -1.69 0.15
C VAL A 12 6.53 -2.64 0.53
N VAL A 13 6.32 -3.69 -0.26
CA VAL A 13 5.38 -4.78 0.04
C VAL A 13 6.14 -6.09 0.21
N LYS A 14 5.89 -6.76 1.33
CA LYS A 14 6.40 -8.10 1.63
C LYS A 14 5.26 -9.10 1.78
N VAL A 15 5.46 -10.29 1.23
CA VAL A 15 4.58 -11.44 1.39
C VAL A 15 5.40 -12.58 1.97
N ASN A 16 5.00 -13.06 3.15
CA ASN A 16 5.75 -14.08 3.89
C ASN A 16 7.24 -13.71 4.01
N GLU A 17 7.50 -12.49 4.49
CA GLU A 17 8.83 -11.89 4.73
C GLU A 17 9.67 -11.61 3.47
N LYS A 18 9.30 -12.15 2.31
CA LYS A 18 9.94 -11.85 1.03
C LYS A 18 9.46 -10.52 0.47
N GLN A 19 10.38 -9.63 0.13
CA GLN A 19 10.07 -8.42 -0.64
C GLN A 19 9.63 -8.81 -2.05
N VAL A 20 8.43 -8.36 -2.42
CA VAL A 20 7.84 -8.61 -3.74
C VAL A 20 7.67 -7.34 -4.55
N VAL A 21 7.57 -6.19 -3.88
CA VAL A 21 7.48 -4.88 -4.52
C VAL A 21 8.27 -3.87 -3.70
N GLU A 22 9.03 -3.04 -4.41
CA GLU A 22 9.58 -1.78 -3.92
C GLU A 22 9.35 -0.74 -5.02
N TRP A 23 8.73 0.37 -4.65
CA TRP A 23 8.38 1.43 -5.58
C TRP A 23 8.55 2.78 -4.93
N THR A 24 9.14 3.71 -5.66
CA THR A 24 9.32 5.10 -5.24
C THR A 24 8.58 6.01 -6.20
N GLN A 25 7.74 6.90 -5.65
CA GLN A 25 7.08 7.94 -6.44
C GLN A 25 8.13 8.93 -6.97
N THR A 26 8.21 9.08 -8.30
CA THR A 26 9.12 10.04 -8.92
C THR A 26 8.57 11.47 -8.77
N ALA A 27 9.46 12.47 -8.84
CA ALA A 27 9.07 13.87 -8.67
C ALA A 27 8.06 14.36 -9.73
N ASP A 28 8.13 13.80 -10.94
CA ASP A 28 7.25 14.08 -12.07
C ASP A 28 5.98 13.21 -12.10
N TRP A 29 5.78 12.34 -11.10
CA TRP A 29 4.63 11.44 -11.06
C TRP A 29 3.31 12.23 -11.06
N ASN A 30 2.43 11.93 -12.01
CA ASN A 30 1.12 12.58 -12.13
C ASN A 30 -0.06 11.58 -12.06
N GLY A 31 0.13 10.47 -11.36
CA GLY A 31 -0.86 9.41 -11.26
C GLY A 31 -0.76 8.37 -12.37
N GLY A 32 -1.34 7.20 -12.12
CA GLY A 32 -1.41 6.09 -13.08
C GLY A 32 -2.72 6.07 -13.87
N ARG A 33 -2.84 5.13 -14.80
CA ARG A 33 -4.05 4.91 -15.64
C ARG A 33 -5.36 4.94 -14.84
N GLU A 34 -5.41 4.23 -13.73
CA GLU A 34 -6.60 4.06 -12.89
C GLU A 34 -6.78 5.19 -11.85
N GLY A 35 -5.91 6.21 -11.87
CA GLY A 35 -5.98 7.34 -10.95
C GLY A 35 -5.09 8.51 -11.38
N PRO A 36 -5.45 9.25 -12.43
CA PRO A 36 -4.78 10.49 -12.80
C PRO A 36 -4.75 11.46 -11.61
N GLY A 37 -3.61 12.11 -11.38
CA GLY A 37 -3.38 13.02 -10.26
C GLY A 37 -3.19 12.36 -8.90
N ARG A 38 -3.31 11.02 -8.78
CA ARG A 38 -3.13 10.34 -7.49
C ARG A 38 -1.65 10.26 -7.12
N LYS A 39 -1.32 10.88 -6.00
CA LYS A 39 0.04 10.96 -5.45
C LYS A 39 0.05 10.64 -3.96
N ILE A 40 1.18 10.18 -3.46
CA ILE A 40 1.54 10.24 -2.05
C ILE A 40 1.84 11.71 -1.75
N THR A 41 1.06 12.34 -0.87
CA THR A 41 1.20 13.76 -0.53
C THR A 41 1.22 14.02 0.97
N GLY A 42 1.07 12.99 1.80
CA GLY A 42 0.96 13.12 3.25
C GLY A 42 0.23 11.95 3.90
N PRO A 43 -0.23 12.11 5.16
CA PRO A 43 -0.94 11.06 5.87
C PRO A 43 -2.25 10.69 5.16
N GLY A 44 -2.64 9.43 5.28
CA GLY A 44 -3.85 8.89 4.67
C GLY A 44 -4.47 7.80 5.54
N THR A 45 -5.55 7.20 5.04
CA THR A 45 -6.25 6.11 5.71
C THR A 45 -5.78 4.74 5.21
N ILE A 46 -6.00 3.71 6.04
CA ILE A 46 -5.81 2.31 5.66
C ILE A 46 -7.18 1.73 5.38
N ALA A 47 -7.31 1.01 4.26
CA ALA A 47 -8.54 0.33 3.86
C ALA A 47 -8.26 -1.14 3.54
N LEU A 48 -9.25 -1.98 3.81
CA LEU A 48 -9.31 -3.37 3.35
C LEU A 48 -10.43 -3.46 2.33
N GLN A 49 -10.13 -4.00 1.16
CA GLN A 49 -11.10 -4.09 0.09
C GLN A 49 -11.92 -5.39 0.22
N ALA A 50 -13.24 -5.27 0.05
CA ALA A 50 -14.15 -6.38 -0.22
C ALA A 50 -14.68 -6.20 -1.65
N HIS A 51 -13.99 -6.79 -2.62
CA HIS A 51 -14.22 -6.49 -4.03
C HIS A 51 -15.14 -7.50 -4.71
N ASP A 52 -14.82 -8.79 -4.60
CA ASP A 52 -15.44 -9.82 -5.42
C ASP A 52 -16.63 -10.49 -4.69
N PRO A 53 -17.86 -10.43 -5.24
CA PRO A 53 -19.06 -10.93 -4.54
C PRO A 53 -19.04 -12.41 -4.18
N LYS A 54 -18.18 -13.21 -4.82
CA LYS A 54 -18.06 -14.66 -4.59
C LYS A 54 -16.79 -15.05 -3.85
N SER A 55 -15.94 -14.09 -3.48
CA SER A 55 -14.70 -14.34 -2.75
C SER A 55 -14.87 -13.99 -1.28
N THR A 56 -14.51 -14.91 -0.40
CA THR A 56 -14.42 -14.63 1.03
C THR A 56 -12.96 -14.51 1.44
N VAL A 57 -12.60 -13.40 2.09
CA VAL A 57 -11.24 -13.14 2.59
C VAL A 57 -11.30 -12.85 4.08
N PHE A 58 -10.46 -13.55 4.85
CA PHE A 58 -10.34 -13.37 6.29
C PHE A 58 -9.06 -12.62 6.64
N TYR A 59 -9.16 -11.63 7.51
CA TYR A 59 -8.03 -10.87 8.02
C TYR A 59 -7.91 -11.06 9.54
N LYS A 60 -6.68 -11.18 10.03
CA LYS A 60 -6.38 -11.20 11.46
C LYS A 60 -5.04 -10.53 11.73
N ASN A 61 -4.85 -10.05 12.96
CA ASN A 61 -3.60 -9.43 13.41
C ASN A 61 -3.16 -8.22 12.55
N ILE A 62 -4.11 -7.36 12.19
CA ILE A 62 -3.80 -6.09 11.51
C ILE A 62 -3.18 -5.14 12.54
N ARG A 63 -1.93 -4.76 12.32
CA ARG A 63 -1.16 -3.90 13.23
C ARG A 63 -0.48 -2.81 12.43
N ILE A 64 -0.36 -1.63 13.04
CA ILE A 64 0.29 -0.47 12.45
C ILE A 64 1.43 -0.07 13.38
N LYS A 65 2.60 0.18 12.80
CA LYS A 65 3.73 0.81 13.47
C LYS A 65 4.02 2.11 12.73
N PRO A 66 3.80 3.29 13.33
CA PRO A 66 4.29 4.55 12.80
C PRO A 66 5.82 4.47 12.59
N LEU A 67 6.29 5.05 11.50
CA LEU A 67 7.71 5.15 11.18
C LEU A 67 8.08 6.62 11.28
N ASP A 68 9.21 6.91 11.94
CA ASP A 68 9.73 8.27 12.11
C ASP A 68 10.28 8.84 10.79
#